data_AF-A0A443HVQ1-F1
#
_entry.id   AF-A0A443HVQ1-F1
#
_cell.length_a   1.000
_cell.length_b   1.000
_cell.length_c   1.000
_cell.angle_alpha   90.00
_cell.angle_beta   90.00
_cell.angle_gamma   90.00
#
_symmetry.space_group_name_H-M   'P 1'
#
loop_
_entity.id
_entity.type
_entity.pdbx_description
1 polymer ?
#
loop_
_entity_poly.entity_id
_entity_poly.type
_entity_poly.pdbx_seq_one_letter_code
_entity_poly.pdbx_strand_id
1 'polypeptide(L)'
;MSQATPVRVILRYREQPFQDLNAIINAFFKWRDIQPLDDYCTHICSNFHSSRLYLVLDLYCKTCPNVNLDKLDLEVFKVSGINSLCVTSSTT
;
A
#
# COMPACT_ATOMS: atom_id res chain seq x y z
N MET A 1 14.64 20.38 -7.42
CA MET A 1 13.69 19.26 -7.55
C MET A 1 13.43 18.73 -6.16
N SER A 2 12.19 18.76 -5.68
CA SER A 2 11.84 18.15 -4.40
C SER A 2 12.11 16.65 -4.49
N GLN A 3 13.03 16.16 -3.68
CA GLN A 3 13.39 14.75 -3.65
C GLN A 3 12.17 13.97 -3.14
N ALA A 4 11.69 13.00 -3.91
CA ALA A 4 10.56 12.19 -3.51
C ALA A 4 10.91 11.43 -2.22
N THR A 5 10.07 11.54 -1.20
CA THR A 5 10.27 10.84 0.06
C THR A 5 9.71 9.43 -0.06
N PRO A 6 10.55 8.38 0.05
CA PRO A 6 10.08 7.01 -0.01
C PRO A 6 9.12 6.76 1.15
N VAL A 7 8.04 6.02 0.90
CA VAL A 7 7.06 5.66 1.93
C VAL A 7 6.58 4.23 1.69
N ARG A 8 6.42 3.47 2.78
CA ARG A 8 5.84 2.14 2.76
C ARG A 8 4.39 2.20 3.17
N VAL A 9 3.51 1.84 2.26
CA VAL A 9 2.07 1.75 2.48
C VAL A 9 1.68 0.30 2.70
N ILE A 10 0.95 0.01 3.77
CA ILE A 10 0.40 -1.31 4.05
C ILE A 10 -1.13 -1.25 3.94
N LEU A 11 -1.66 -1.91 2.93
CA LEU A 11 -3.09 -2.11 2.72
C LEU A 11 -3.51 -3.46 3.33
N ARG A 12 -4.19 -3.41 4.46
CA ARG A 12 -4.77 -4.59 5.13
C ARG A 12 -6.09 -4.95 4.46
N TYR A 13 -6.17 -6.12 3.83
CA TYR A 13 -7.39 -6.59 3.16
C TYR A 13 -7.74 -8.04 3.56
N ARG A 14 -8.98 -8.44 3.28
CA ARG A 14 -9.47 -9.82 3.52
C ARG A 14 -9.32 -10.62 2.23
N GLU A 15 -8.88 -11.86 2.36
CA GLU A 15 -8.73 -12.79 1.23
C GLU A 15 -10.07 -13.08 0.52
N GLN A 16 -11.21 -12.97 1.23
CA GLN A 16 -12.53 -13.26 0.68
C GLN A 16 -13.52 -12.08 0.76
N PRO A 17 -14.28 -11.83 -0.32
CA PRO A 17 -14.10 -12.39 -1.67
C PRO A 17 -12.76 -11.93 -2.29
N PHE A 18 -12.12 -12.78 -3.12
CA PHE A 18 -10.86 -12.49 -3.81
C PHE A 18 -10.96 -11.11 -4.48
N GLN A 19 -10.26 -10.12 -3.91
CA GLN A 19 -10.28 -8.76 -4.44
C GLN A 19 -9.21 -8.67 -5.53
N ASP A 20 -9.56 -8.11 -6.70
CA ASP A 20 -8.59 -7.79 -7.73
C ASP A 20 -7.55 -6.82 -7.15
N LEU A 21 -6.30 -7.28 -7.06
CA LEU A 21 -5.19 -6.52 -6.49
C LEU A 21 -4.99 -5.21 -7.25
N ASN A 22 -5.14 -5.23 -8.58
CA ASN A 22 -5.00 -4.03 -9.40
C ASN A 22 -6.15 -3.05 -9.12
N ALA A 23 -7.36 -3.55 -8.88
CA ALA A 23 -8.48 -2.69 -8.49
C ALA A 23 -8.23 -2.01 -7.13
N ILE A 24 -7.67 -2.74 -6.15
CA ILE A 24 -7.28 -2.16 -4.84
C ILE A 24 -6.21 -1.08 -5.03
N ILE A 25 -5.15 -1.38 -5.78
CA ILE A 25 -4.03 -0.47 -6.05
C ILE A 25 -4.53 0.80 -6.75
N ASN A 26 -5.31 0.65 -7.82
CA ASN A 26 -5.85 1.77 -8.59
C ASN A 26 -6.78 2.65 -7.75
N ALA A 27 -7.64 2.04 -6.93
CA ALA A 27 -8.53 2.79 -6.06
C ALA A 27 -7.78 3.46 -4.90
N PHE A 28 -6.69 2.87 -4.39
CA PHE A 28 -5.80 3.52 -3.43
C PHE A 28 -5.11 4.75 -4.04
N PHE A 29 -4.52 4.63 -5.23
CA PHE A 29 -3.89 5.76 -5.92
C PHE A 29 -4.88 6.87 -6.24
N LYS A 30 -6.08 6.51 -6.69
CA LYS A 30 -7.18 7.46 -6.90
C LYS A 30 -7.59 8.17 -5.61
N TRP A 31 -7.70 7.45 -4.49
CA TRP A 31 -8.02 8.03 -3.18
C TRP A 31 -6.93 8.99 -2.69
N ARG A 32 -5.66 8.62 -2.90
CA ARG A 32 -4.51 9.41 -2.48
C ARG A 32 -4.24 10.61 -3.39
N ASP A 33 -4.95 10.70 -4.52
CA ASP A 33 -4.74 11.70 -5.58
C ASP A 33 -3.28 11.72 -6.08
N ILE A 34 -2.67 10.53 -6.16
CA ILE A 34 -1.32 10.35 -6.69
C ILE A 34 -1.44 9.56 -7.98
N GLN A 35 -0.87 10.07 -9.07
CA GLN A 35 -0.69 9.25 -10.27
C GLN A 35 0.28 8.12 -9.93
N PRO A 36 -0.02 6.86 -10.29
CA PRO A 36 0.98 5.81 -10.26
C PRO A 36 2.06 6.16 -11.30
N LEU A 37 3.04 6.97 -10.89
CA LEU A 37 4.35 6.88 -11.52
C LEU A 37 4.73 5.41 -11.36
N ASP A 38 5.20 4.78 -12.41
CA ASP A 38 5.70 3.40 -12.42
C ASP A 38 6.87 3.17 -11.42
N ASP A 39 7.05 4.04 -10.43
CA ASP A 39 8.03 4.05 -9.37
C ASP A 39 7.41 3.53 -8.05
N TYR A 40 6.85 2.32 -8.10
CA TYR A 40 6.42 1.61 -6.89
C TYR A 40 6.66 0.11 -7.03
N CYS A 41 6.80 -0.55 -5.89
CA CYS A 41 7.01 -1.99 -5.79
C CYS A 41 5.90 -2.60 -4.93
N THR A 42 5.37 -3.77 -5.32
CA THR A 42 4.27 -4.44 -4.59
C THR A 42 4.71 -5.74 -3.97
N HIS A 43 4.34 -5.98 -2.71
CA HIS A 43 4.56 -7.25 -2.02
C HIS A 43 3.27 -7.72 -1.34
N ILE A 44 2.96 -9.01 -1.44
CA ILE A 44 1.86 -9.62 -0.69
C ILE A 44 2.45 -10.38 0.48
N CYS A 45 2.01 -10.03 1.69
CA CYS A 45 2.32 -10.76 2.91
C CYS A 45 1.04 -11.39 3.46
N SER A 46 1.11 -12.64 3.86
CA SER A 46 0.07 -13.31 4.64
C SER A 46 0.56 -13.47 6.08
N ASN A 47 -0.38 -13.40 7.04
CA ASN A 47 -0.09 -13.81 8.40
C ASN A 47 -0.68 -15.21 8.59
N PHE A 48 0.17 -16.22 8.82
CA PHE A 48 -0.25 -17.62 8.99
C PHE A 48 -1.31 -17.82 10.08
N HIS A 49 -1.41 -16.90 11.04
CA HIS A 49 -2.38 -16.96 12.14
C HIS A 49 -3.68 -16.20 11.86
N SER A 50 -3.87 -15.61 10.66
CA SER A 50 -5.08 -14.88 10.32
C SER A 50 -5.45 -14.98 8.83
N SER A 51 -6.73 -14.93 8.50
CA SER A 51 -7.22 -14.78 7.12
C SER A 51 -7.00 -13.38 6.52
N ARG A 52 -6.11 -12.57 7.12
CA ARG A 52 -5.77 -11.22 6.65
C ARG A 52 -4.57 -11.30 5.74
N LEU A 53 -4.71 -10.65 4.59
CA LEU A 53 -3.62 -10.38 3.66
C LEU A 53 -3.20 -8.92 3.79
N TYR A 54 -1.93 -8.67 3.54
CA TYR A 54 -1.31 -7.36 3.58
C TYR A 54 -0.71 -7.13 2.20
N LEU A 55 -1.23 -6.13 1.50
CA LEU A 55 -0.60 -5.63 0.28
C LEU A 55 0.31 -4.47 0.70
N VAL A 56 1.60 -4.64 0.54
CA VAL A 56 2.62 -3.63 0.80
C VAL A 56 2.96 -2.93 -0.52
N LEU A 57 2.93 -1.60 -0.51
CA LEU A 57 3.34 -0.76 -1.62
C LEU A 57 4.53 0.10 -1.15
N ASP A 58 5.68 -0.09 -1.77
CA ASP A 58 6.85 0.76 -1.55
C ASP A 58 6.88 1.83 -2.63
N LEU A 59 6.49 3.06 -2.28
CA LEU A 59 6.48 4.18 -3.20
C LEU A 59 7.90 4.74 -3.34
N TYR A 60 8.24 5.16 -4.56
CA TYR A 60 9.54 5.72 -4.92
C TYR A 60 10.71 4.73 -4.82
N CYS A 61 10.45 3.42 -4.92
CA CYS A 61 11.46 2.37 -4.76
C CYS A 61 12.54 2.38 -5.89
N LYS A 62 12.19 2.81 -7.11
CA LYS A 62 13.12 2.91 -8.25
C LYS A 62 13.96 4.18 -8.18
N THR A 63 13.38 5.31 -7.76
CA THR A 63 14.14 6.58 -7.59
C THR A 63 14.96 6.61 -6.31
N CYS A 64 14.55 5.88 -5.28
CA CYS A 64 15.24 5.78 -4.00
C CYS A 64 15.61 4.32 -3.66
N PRO A 65 16.57 3.69 -4.38
CA PRO A 65 16.88 2.26 -4.21
C PRO A 65 17.63 1.92 -2.91
N ASN A 66 18.33 2.89 -2.30
CA ASN A 66 19.15 2.70 -1.10
C ASN A 66 18.49 3.27 0.16
N VAL A 67 17.27 2.80 0.46
CA VAL A 67 16.51 3.23 1.63
C VAL A 67 16.75 2.29 2.81
N ASN A 68 16.97 2.87 3.99
CA ASN A 68 16.95 2.10 5.23
C ASN A 68 15.50 1.80 5.61
N LEU A 69 15.10 0.53 5.49
CA LEU A 69 13.74 0.06 5.75
C LEU A 69 13.29 0.27 7.20
N ASP A 70 14.22 0.32 8.17
CA ASP A 70 13.90 0.56 9.59
C ASP A 70 13.58 2.02 9.90
N LYS A 71 13.93 2.94 8.98
CA LYS A 71 13.68 4.39 9.10
C LYS A 71 12.64 4.88 8.10
N LEU A 72 12.03 3.96 7.36
CA LEU A 72 11.05 4.27 6.33
C LEU A 72 9.71 4.61 6.98
N ASP A 73 9.11 5.73 6.56
CA ASP A 73 7.77 6.08 7.01
C ASP A 73 6.77 5.00 6.59
N LEU A 74 5.95 4.60 7.56
CA LEU A 74 5.01 3.50 7.41
C LEU A 74 3.58 4.02 7.55
N GLU A 75 2.78 3.81 6.51
CA GLU A 75 1.37 4.17 6.52
C GLU A 75 0.51 2.93 6.41
N VAL A 76 -0.40 2.74 7.36
CA VAL A 76 -1.22 1.54 7.40
C VAL A 76 -2.69 1.88 7.25
N PHE A 77 -3.30 1.22 6.27
CA PHE A 77 -4.69 1.42 5.90
C PHE A 77 -5.46 0.11 5.92
N LYS A 78 -6.71 0.20 6.35
CA LYS A 78 -7.65 -0.91 6.23
C LYS A 78 -8.48 -0.74 4.96
N VAL A 79 -8.56 -1.81 4.17
CA VAL A 79 -9.40 -1.89 2.97
C VAL A 79 -10.69 -2.62 3.32
N SER A 80 -11.84 -1.97 3.10
CA SER A 80 -13.17 -2.57 3.28
C SER A 80 -13.99 -2.43 2.00
N GLY A 81 -13.95 -3.42 1.11
CA GLY A 81 -14.71 -3.44 -0.15
C GLY A 81 -14.02 -2.73 -1.32
N ILE A 82 -14.39 -3.12 -2.56
CA ILE A 82 -13.80 -2.62 -3.82
C ILE A 82 -14.47 -1.31 -4.28
N ASN A 83 -15.79 -1.17 -4.07
CA ASN A 83 -16.57 -0.02 -4.56
C ASN A 83 -16.49 1.21 -3.65
N SER A 84 -15.97 1.05 -2.44
CA SER A 84 -15.83 2.10 -1.44
C SER A 84 -14.62 1.76 -0.59
N LEU A 85 -13.42 2.03 -1.11
CA LEU A 85 -12.21 1.98 -0.29
C LEU A 85 -12.38 3.00 0.85
N CYS A 86 -12.98 2.56 1.96
CA CYS A 86 -13.07 3.32 3.19
C CYS A 86 -11.72 3.16 3.89
N VAL A 87 -10.75 3.89 3.34
CA VAL A 87 -9.40 3.96 3.86
C VAL A 87 -9.46 4.63 5.23
N THR A 88 -9.28 3.85 6.28
CA THR A 88 -9.11 4.36 7.63
C THR A 88 -7.62 4.29 7.96
N SER A 89 -7.00 5.46 8.16
CA SER A 89 -5.65 5.55 8.69
C SER A 89 -5.65 5.06 10.13
N SER A 90 -4.74 4.16 10.45
CA SER A 90 -4.42 3.83 11.84
C SER A 90 -3.12 4.57 12.19
N THR A 91 -3.22 5.71 12.86
CA THR A 91 -2.07 6.30 13.55
C THR A 91 -1.74 5.39 14.73
N THR A 92 -0.55 4.78 14.70
CA THR A 92 0.02 4.10 15.86
C THR A 92 1.12 4.97 16.41
#